data_AF-A0A8C9R210-F1
#
_entry.id   AF-A0A8C9R210-F1
#
_cell.length_a   1.000
_cell.length_b   1.000
_cell.length_c   1.000
_cell.angle_alpha   90.00
_cell.angle_beta   90.00
_cell.angle_gamma   90.00
#
_symmetry.space_group_name_H-M   'P 1'
#
loop_
_entity.id
_entity.type
_entity.pdbx_description
1 polymer ?
#
loop_
_entity_poly.entity_id
_entity_poly.type
_entity_poly.pdbx_seq_one_letter_code
_entity_poly.pdbx_strand_id
1 'polypeptide(L)' 'AAGLGPGAPTPPPGPSCHEKSLGLLAVKFVSLLQEARNGLLDLKRASDNLAVRQKRRIYDITNVLKGVGLIEKKTKNII' A
#
# COMPACT_ATOMS: atom_id res chain seq x y z
N ALA A 1 13.74 -44.45 -18.22
CA ALA A 1 12.67 -44.07 -17.28
C ALA A 1 13.29 -44.03 -15.88
N ALA A 2 13.68 -42.85 -15.40
CA ALA A 2 14.28 -42.69 -14.07
C ALA A 2 13.20 -42.20 -13.10
N GLY A 3 12.92 -43.01 -12.07
CA GLY A 3 11.94 -42.71 -11.04
C GLY A 3 12.39 -41.56 -10.15
N LEU A 4 11.52 -40.56 -10.01
CA LEU A 4 11.65 -39.48 -9.04
C LEU A 4 11.23 -40.00 -7.66
N GLY A 5 12.16 -40.08 -6.72
CA GLY A 5 11.88 -40.36 -5.30
C GLY A 5 11.27 -39.14 -4.59
N PRO A 6 10.42 -39.34 -3.57
CA PRO A 6 9.78 -38.24 -2.84
C PRO A 6 10.74 -37.74 -1.76
N GLY A 7 11.64 -36.81 -2.09
CA GLY A 7 12.67 -36.40 -1.12
C GLY A 7 13.36 -35.08 -1.39
N ALA A 8 12.83 -34.21 -2.25
CA ALA A 8 13.38 -32.87 -2.42
C ALA A 8 12.87 -31.97 -1.28
N PRO A 9 13.76 -31.28 -0.52
CA PRO A 9 13.32 -30.28 0.43
C PRO A 9 12.72 -29.11 -0.37
N THR A 10 11.40 -28.95 -0.28
CA THR A 10 10.72 -27.74 -0.76
C THR A 10 11.39 -26.53 -0.12
N PRO A 11 11.81 -25.51 -0.90
CA PRO A 11 12.33 -24.29 -0.31
C PRO A 11 11.27 -23.72 0.65
N PRO A 12 11.67 -23.23 1.84
CA PRO A 12 10.71 -22.64 2.76
C PRO A 12 9.96 -21.53 2.03
N PRO A 13 8.62 -21.41 2.20
CA PRO A 13 7.92 -20.24 1.73
C PRO A 13 8.59 -19.02 2.38
N GLY A 14 9.36 -18.29 1.58
CA GLY A 14 10.05 -17.08 2.03
C GLY A 14 9.05 -16.14 2.70
N PRO A 15 9.50 -15.32 3.66
CA PRO A 15 8.62 -14.53 4.52
C PRO A 15 7.60 -13.81 3.65
N SER A 16 6.33 -14.16 3.90
CA SER A 16 5.19 -13.78 3.09
C SER A 16 5.20 -12.28 2.83
N CYS A 17 5.43 -11.88 1.58
CA CYS A 17 5.53 -10.48 1.14
C CYS A 17 4.24 -9.65 1.33
N HIS A 18 3.26 -10.17 2.07
CA HIS A 18 1.88 -9.66 2.16
C HIS A 18 1.72 -8.54 3.19
N GLU A 19 2.58 -8.45 4.21
CA GLU A 19 2.38 -7.50 5.31
C GLU A 19 2.62 -6.02 4.93
N LYS A 20 3.25 -5.77 3.77
CA LYS A 20 3.57 -4.41 3.27
C LYS A 20 3.10 -4.18 1.84
N SER A 21 2.09 -4.94 1.40
CA SER A 21 1.57 -4.81 0.04
C SER A 21 0.93 -3.44 -0.19
N LEU A 22 1.10 -2.91 -1.41
CA LEU A 22 0.49 -1.67 -1.86
C LEU A 22 -1.04 -1.69 -1.70
N GLY A 23 -1.68 -2.85 -1.89
CA GLY A 23 -3.12 -3.01 -1.69
C GLY A 23 -3.55 -2.74 -0.26
N LEU A 24 -2.82 -3.29 0.73
CA LEU A 24 -3.13 -3.06 2.15
C LEU A 24 -2.92 -1.59 2.54
N LEU A 25 -1.86 -0.97 2.03
CA LEU A 25 -1.58 0.44 2.21
C LEU A 25 -2.68 1.31 1.58
N ALA A 26 -3.14 0.98 0.37
CA ALA A 26 -4.21 1.69 -0.30
C ALA A 26 -5.54 1.60 0.47
N VAL A 27 -5.89 0.42 0.99
CA VAL A 27 -7.09 0.25 1.83
C VAL A 27 -7.01 1.15 3.07
N LYS A 28 -5.90 1.12 3.81
CA LYS A 28 -5.70 2.02 4.96
C LYS A 28 -5.77 3.49 4.58
N PHE A 29 -5.19 3.87 3.43
CA PHE A 29 -5.21 5.24 2.94
C PHE A 29 -6.63 5.73 2.66
N VAL A 30 -7.44 4.90 2.00
CA VAL A 30 -8.84 5.20 1.72
C VAL A 30 -9.67 5.25 3.01
N SER A 31 -9.42 4.38 3.98
CA SER A 31 -10.06 4.46 5.30
C SER A 31 -9.78 5.79 5.99
N LEU A 32 -8.52 6.26 6.00
CA LEU A 32 -8.18 7.57 6.58
C LEU A 32 -8.84 8.72 5.82
N LEU A 33 -8.97 8.61 4.50
CA LEU A 33 -9.67 9.61 3.68
C LEU A 33 -11.18 9.66 4.02
N GLN A 34 -11.80 8.51 4.28
CA GLN A 34 -13.20 8.43 4.71
C GLN A 34 -13.42 8.97 6.13
N GLU A 35 -12.47 8.75 7.06
CA GLU A 35 -12.51 9.35 8.40
C GLU A 35 -12.23 10.86 8.39
N ALA A 36 -11.57 11.38 7.36
CA ALA A 36 -11.31 12.79 7.24
C ALA A 36 -12.63 13.56 7.01
N ARG A 37 -13.04 14.30 8.04
CA ARG A 37 -14.32 15.01 8.15
C ARG A 37 -14.65 16.00 7.02
N ASN A 38 -13.67 16.36 6.19
CA ASN A 38 -13.81 17.29 5.06
C ASN A 38 -13.39 16.66 3.72
N GLY A 39 -13.17 15.35 3.67
CA GLY A 39 -12.59 14.67 2.51
C GLY A 39 -11.16 15.10 2.21
N LEU A 40 -10.46 15.70 3.19
CA LEU A 40 -9.09 16.20 3.07
C LEU A 40 -8.15 15.32 3.86
N LEU A 41 -7.28 14.60 3.17
CA LEU A 41 -6.28 13.76 3.81
C LEU A 41 -4.91 14.42 3.77
N ASP A 42 -4.33 14.60 4.96
CA ASP A 42 -2.97 15.10 5.11
C ASP A 42 -1.98 13.96 4.84
N LEU A 43 -1.12 14.14 3.84
CA LEU A 43 -0.14 13.13 3.40
C LEU A 43 0.87 12.81 4.50
N LYS A 44 1.20 13.76 5.38
CA LYS A 44 2.07 13.55 6.53
C LYS A 44 1.39 12.60 7.52
N ARG A 45 0.15 12.91 7.92
CA ARG A 45 -0.64 12.03 8.82
C ARG A 45 -0.88 10.65 8.21
N ALA A 46 -1.14 10.58 6.91
CA ALA A 46 -1.31 9.32 6.21
C ALA A 46 -0.01 8.50 6.21
N SER A 47 1.15 9.12 5.97
CA SER A 47 2.43 8.41 5.99
C SER A 47 2.80 7.88 7.37
N ASP A 48 2.50 8.63 8.44
CA ASP A 48 2.63 8.13 9.83
C ASP A 48 1.70 6.94 10.09
N ASN A 49 0.41 7.02 9.72
CA ASN A 49 -0.57 5.95 9.95
C ASN A 49 -0.31 4.69 9.12
N LEU A 50 0.17 4.85 7.88
CA LEU A 50 0.53 3.72 7.03
C LEU A 50 1.90 3.10 7.44
N ALA A 51 2.59 3.66 8.43
CA ALA A 51 3.93 3.24 8.89
C ALA A 51 4.94 3.08 7.74
N VAL A 52 4.78 3.87 6.68
CA VAL A 52 5.63 3.75 5.49
C VAL A 52 6.90 4.53 5.74
N ARG A 53 8.00 3.84 6.05
CA ARG A 53 9.34 4.45 6.16
C ARG A 53 9.79 5.15 4.88
N GLN A 54 9.18 4.85 3.73
CA GLN A 54 9.53 5.39 2.42
C GLN A 54 8.33 6.08 1.78
N LYS A 55 8.47 7.37 1.46
CA LYS A 55 7.45 8.17 0.74
C LYS A 55 7.02 7.57 -0.61
N ARG A 56 7.76 6.59 -1.16
CA ARG A 56 7.49 5.98 -2.46
C ARG A 56 6.07 5.40 -2.59
N ARG A 57 5.58 4.68 -1.58
CA ARG A 57 4.27 4.01 -1.65
C ARG A 57 3.09 4.98 -1.61
N ILE A 58 3.23 6.10 -0.91
CA ILE A 58 2.21 7.16 -0.90
C ILE A 58 2.00 7.69 -2.31
N TYR A 59 3.09 7.97 -3.05
CA TYR A 59 2.97 8.44 -4.43
C TYR A 59 2.32 7.40 -5.34
N ASP A 60 2.69 6.12 -5.22
CA ASP A 60 2.07 5.06 -6.00
C ASP A 60 0.53 5.05 -5.77
N ILE A 61 0.07 5.12 -4.51
CA ILE A 61 -1.37 5.16 -4.17
C ILE A 61 -2.03 6.43 -4.68
N THR A 62 -1.43 7.60 -4.41
CA THR A 62 -2.02 8.87 -4.81
C THR A 62 -2.06 9.05 -6.32
N ASN A 63 -1.06 8.53 -7.04
CA ASN A 63 -1.02 8.61 -8.50
C ASN A 63 -2.11 7.74 -9.13
N VAL A 64 -2.35 6.55 -8.58
CA VAL A 64 -3.45 5.69 -9.02
C VAL A 64 -4.79 6.35 -8.71
N LEU A 65 -5.02 6.80 -7.47
CA LEU A 65 -6.29 7.45 -7.08
C LEU A 65 -6.54 8.76 -7.84
N LYS A 66 -5.49 9.56 -8.12
CA LYS A 66 -5.58 10.73 -9.02
C LYS A 66 -5.87 10.34 -10.46
N GLY A 67 -5.23 9.28 -10.96
CA GLY A 67 -5.43 8.79 -12.32
C GLY A 67 -6.84 8.26 -12.55
N VAL A 68 -7.48 7.70 -11.50
CA VAL A 68 -8.89 7.30 -11.50
C VAL A 68 -9.83 8.50 -11.30
N GLY A 69 -9.32 9.63 -10.78
CA GLY A 69 -10.14 10.82 -10.48
C GLY A 69 -10.89 10.75 -9.15
N LEU A 70 -10.48 9.86 -8.23
CA LEU A 70 -11.08 9.73 -6.89
C LEU A 70 -10.57 10.78 -5.90
N ILE A 71 -9.36 11.30 -6.13
CA ILE A 71 -8.75 12.36 -5.30
C ILE A 71 -8.08 13.40 -6.20
N GLU A 72 -7.94 14.61 -5.69
CA GLU A 72 -7.18 15.66 -6.36
C GLU A 72 -6.21 16.32 -5.37
N LYS A 73 -5.09 16.85 -5.87
CA LYS A 73 -4.13 17.51 -5.00
C LYS A 73 -4.62 18.92 -4.68
N LYS A 74 -5.14 19.13 -3.47
CA LYS A 74 -5.56 20.46 -3.00
C LYS A 74 -4.39 21.36 -2.60
N THR A 75 -3.38 20.82 -1.93
CA THR A 75 -2.20 21.58 -1.46
C THR A 75 -0.94 20.70 -1.45
N LYS A 76 0.23 21.28 -1.18
CA LYS A 76 1.52 20.56 -1.13
C LYS A 76 1.51 19.32 -0.22
N ASN A 77 0.70 19.31 0.86
CA ASN A 77 0.57 18.20 1.80
C ASN A 77 -0.86 17.64 1.95
N ILE A 78 -1.85 18.23 1.27
CA ILE A 78 -3.26 17.84 1.41
C ILE A 78 -3.77 17.39 0.04
N ILE A 79 -4.38 16.21 0.02
CA ILE A 79 -5.26 15.74 -1.04
C ILE A 79 -6.70 15.90 -0.60
#